data_AF-A0A1T4KBQ4-F1
#
_entry.id   AF-A0A1T4KBQ4-F1
#
_cell.length_a   1.000
_cell.length_b   1.000
_cell.length_c   1.000
_cell.angle_alpha   90.00
_cell.angle_beta   90.00
_cell.angle_gamma   90.00
#
_symmetry.space_group_name_H-M   'P 1'
#
loop_
_entity.id
_entity.type
_entity.pdbx_description
1 polymer ?
#
loop_
_entity_poly.entity_id
_entity_poly.type
_entity_poly.pdbx_seq_one_letter_code
_entity_poly.pdbx_strand_id
1 'polypeptide(L)'
;MNGKYRDVLVSENKLISDVLCRQQALRDAVNNKDWTALMDAAGDVNEMMDAFNELDKEREELALGGLQEDAETYGLLAEIRGKLVKSRIENKALADYISITREFVKGIIDTAVPQSRNRLYSRNGYVVQPQPESVVVNTLF
;
A
#
# COMPACT_ATOMS: atom_id res chain seq x y z
N MET A 1 -20.60 -8.59 -32.26
CA MET A 1 -20.61 -7.90 -30.95
C MET A 1 -20.15 -8.83 -29.83
N ASN A 2 -20.64 -10.08 -29.72
CA ASN A 2 -20.17 -11.04 -28.68
C ASN A 2 -18.65 -11.33 -28.68
N GLY A 3 -18.00 -11.39 -29.85
CA GLY A 3 -16.54 -11.66 -29.93
C GLY A 3 -15.70 -10.61 -29.21
N LYS A 4 -15.98 -9.32 -29.47
CA LYS A 4 -15.25 -8.21 -28.85
C LYS A 4 -15.40 -8.19 -27.33
N TYR A 5 -16.60 -8.45 -26.82
CA TYR A 5 -16.87 -8.53 -25.38
C TYR A 5 -16.10 -9.68 -24.70
N ARG A 6 -16.07 -10.84 -25.35
CA ARG A 6 -15.27 -11.97 -24.88
C ARG A 6 -13.78 -11.65 -24.87
N ASP A 7 -13.27 -10.98 -25.89
CA ASP A 7 -11.85 -10.60 -25.97
C ASP A 7 -11.46 -9.63 -24.83
N VAL A 8 -12.36 -8.71 -24.49
CA VAL A 8 -12.19 -7.81 -23.32
C VAL A 8 -12.12 -8.63 -22.03
N LEU A 9 -13.06 -9.54 -21.79
CA LEU A 9 -13.05 -10.39 -20.58
C LEU A 9 -11.81 -11.27 -20.48
N VAL A 10 -11.34 -11.84 -21.59
CA VAL A 10 -10.11 -12.65 -21.59
C VAL A 10 -8.91 -11.77 -21.24
N SER A 11 -8.87 -10.54 -21.75
CA SER A 11 -7.82 -9.56 -21.46
C SER A 11 -7.86 -9.12 -19.99
N GLU A 12 -9.03 -8.80 -19.45
CA GLU A 12 -9.23 -8.50 -18.03
C GLU A 12 -8.78 -9.66 -17.14
N ASN A 13 -9.19 -10.88 -17.49
CA ASN A 13 -8.87 -12.07 -16.70
C ASN A 13 -7.37 -12.36 -16.66
N LYS A 14 -6.67 -12.10 -17.77
CA LYS A 14 -5.21 -12.18 -17.84
C LYS A 14 -4.57 -11.07 -17.00
N LEU A 15 -5.02 -9.84 -17.17
CA LEU A 15 -4.43 -8.68 -16.50
C LEU A 15 -4.57 -8.78 -14.98
N ILE A 16 -5.73 -9.19 -14.46
CA ILE A 16 -5.91 -9.39 -13.01
C ILE A 16 -5.07 -10.57 -12.48
N SER A 17 -4.81 -11.59 -13.31
CA SER A 17 -3.86 -12.66 -12.97
C SER A 17 -2.43 -12.14 -12.87
N ASP A 18 -2.03 -11.24 -13.78
CA ASP A 18 -0.71 -10.60 -13.75
C ASP A 18 -0.57 -9.65 -12.54
N VAL A 19 -1.63 -8.90 -12.21
CA VAL A 19 -1.71 -8.08 -10.98
C VAL A 19 -1.49 -8.93 -9.74
N LEU A 20 -2.18 -10.08 -9.61
CA LEU A 20 -1.99 -10.98 -8.47
C LEU A 20 -0.54 -11.48 -8.34
N CYS A 21 0.12 -11.77 -9.47
CA CYS A 21 1.52 -12.15 -9.48
C CYS A 21 2.42 -11.02 -8.94
N ARG A 22 2.16 -9.78 -9.36
CA ARG A 22 2.91 -8.61 -8.89
C ARG A 22 2.61 -8.23 -7.44
N GLN A 23 1.39 -8.42 -6.96
CA GLN A 23 1.04 -8.26 -5.55
C GLN A 23 1.81 -9.24 -4.67
N GLN A 24 1.96 -10.48 -5.13
CA GLN A 24 2.81 -11.45 -4.45
C GLN A 24 4.29 -11.01 -4.45
N ALA A 25 4.81 -10.51 -5.59
CA ALA A 25 6.17 -9.96 -5.65
C ALA A 25 6.35 -8.76 -4.70
N LEU A 26 5.33 -7.91 -4.56
CA LEU A 26 5.31 -6.78 -3.65
C LEU A 26 5.42 -7.25 -2.18
N ARG A 27 4.66 -8.28 -1.82
CA ARG A 27 4.75 -8.93 -0.50
C ARG A 27 6.15 -9.52 -0.24
N ASP A 28 6.74 -10.19 -1.23
CA ASP A 28 8.06 -10.78 -1.11
C ASP A 28 9.15 -9.72 -0.98
N ALA A 29 9.04 -8.61 -1.71
CA ALA A 29 9.94 -7.45 -1.59
C ALA A 29 9.88 -6.83 -0.19
N VAL A 30 8.68 -6.66 0.39
CA VAL A 30 8.52 -6.19 1.77
C VAL A 30 9.19 -7.14 2.76
N ASN A 31 8.98 -8.46 2.62
CA ASN A 31 9.58 -9.47 3.51
C ASN A 31 11.12 -9.47 3.42
N ASN A 32 11.65 -9.35 2.21
CA ASN A 32 13.09 -9.34 1.94
C ASN A 32 13.75 -7.97 2.19
N LYS A 33 12.95 -6.93 2.50
CA LYS A 33 13.40 -5.54 2.66
C LYS A 33 14.09 -4.98 1.41
N ASP A 34 13.66 -5.44 0.24
CA ASP A 34 14.13 -4.95 -1.04
C ASP A 34 13.27 -3.77 -1.49
N TRP A 35 13.72 -2.57 -1.18
CA TRP A 35 12.99 -1.34 -1.46
C TRP A 35 12.95 -0.97 -2.94
N THR A 36 13.94 -1.43 -3.72
CA THR A 36 13.97 -1.19 -5.17
C THR A 36 12.90 -2.04 -5.84
N ALA A 37 12.92 -3.35 -5.57
CA ALA A 37 11.90 -4.27 -6.09
C ALA A 37 10.49 -3.90 -5.63
N LEU A 38 10.35 -3.34 -4.41
CA LEU A 38 9.08 -2.83 -3.91
C LEU A 38 8.54 -1.68 -4.77
N MET A 39 9.38 -0.69 -5.08
CA MET A 39 8.98 0.47 -5.90
C MET A 39 8.63 0.06 -7.32
N ASP A 40 9.42 -0.84 -7.91
CA ASP A 40 9.17 -1.37 -9.25
C ASP A 40 7.84 -2.13 -9.30
N ALA A 41 7.63 -3.07 -8.36
CA ALA A 41 6.38 -3.83 -8.28
C ALA A 41 5.15 -2.94 -8.00
N ALA A 42 5.30 -1.89 -7.20
CA ALA A 42 4.22 -0.94 -6.93
C ALA A 42 3.87 -0.10 -8.17
N GLY A 43 4.87 0.34 -8.93
CA GLY A 43 4.67 1.02 -10.21
C GLY A 43 3.93 0.14 -11.20
N ASP A 44 4.40 -1.09 -11.38
CA ASP A 44 3.80 -2.10 -12.27
C ASP A 44 2.34 -2.39 -11.89
N VAL A 45 2.03 -2.56 -10.60
CA VAL A 45 0.64 -2.79 -10.14
C VAL A 45 -0.26 -1.60 -10.46
N ASN A 46 0.22 -0.36 -10.27
CA ASN A 46 -0.59 0.82 -10.59
C ASN A 46 -0.89 0.91 -12.10
N GLU A 47 0.12 0.75 -12.95
CA GLU A 47 -0.06 0.78 -14.41
C GLU A 47 -1.03 -0.31 -14.88
N MET A 48 -0.91 -1.53 -14.34
CA MET A 48 -1.82 -2.62 -14.68
C MET A 48 -3.25 -2.39 -14.18
N MET A 49 -3.43 -1.78 -13.01
CA MET A 49 -4.77 -1.47 -12.50
C MET A 49 -5.42 -0.34 -13.29
N ASP A 50 -4.66 0.65 -13.75
CA ASP A 50 -5.16 1.67 -14.67
C ASP A 50 -5.60 1.06 -16.01
N ALA A 51 -4.78 0.18 -16.59
CA ALA A 51 -5.15 -0.57 -17.79
C ALA A 51 -6.39 -1.46 -17.57
N PHE A 52 -6.53 -2.06 -16.38
CA PHE A 52 -7.71 -2.84 -16.01
C PHE A 52 -8.96 -1.96 -15.96
N ASN A 53 -8.87 -0.77 -15.37
CA ASN A 53 -9.99 0.16 -15.28
C ASN A 53 -10.48 0.62 -16.67
N GLU A 54 -9.57 0.78 -17.64
CA GLU A 54 -9.98 1.11 -19.02
C GLU A 54 -10.70 -0.06 -19.71
N LEU A 55 -10.22 -1.30 -19.50
CA LEU A 55 -10.93 -2.49 -19.98
C LEU A 55 -12.29 -2.67 -19.30
N ASP A 56 -12.39 -2.37 -18.00
CA ASP A 56 -13.62 -2.48 -17.22
C ASP A 56 -14.70 -1.51 -17.73
N LYS A 57 -14.30 -0.28 -18.10
CA LYS A 57 -15.16 0.70 -18.77
C LYS A 57 -15.61 0.21 -20.14
N GLU A 58 -14.69 -0.28 -20.97
CA GLU A 58 -15.03 -0.82 -22.29
C GLU A 58 -16.02 -1.99 -22.18
N ARG A 59 -15.81 -2.86 -21.20
CA ARG A 59 -16.73 -3.95 -20.89
C ARG A 59 -18.12 -3.44 -20.50
N GLU A 60 -18.19 -2.44 -19.61
CA GLU A 60 -19.45 -1.84 -19.16
C GLU A 60 -20.23 -1.22 -20.33
N GLU A 61 -19.57 -0.47 -21.21
CA GLU A 61 -20.18 0.10 -22.41
C GLU A 61 -20.73 -0.98 -23.35
N LEU A 62 -19.97 -2.06 -23.55
CA LEU A 62 -20.40 -3.19 -24.37
C LEU A 62 -21.60 -3.93 -23.74
N ALA A 63 -21.61 -4.11 -22.42
CA ALA A 63 -22.70 -4.75 -21.70
C ALA A 63 -24.01 -3.96 -21.78
N LEU A 64 -23.95 -2.63 -21.70
CA LEU A 64 -25.12 -1.74 -21.88
C LEU A 64 -25.71 -1.81 -23.29
N GLY A 65 -24.93 -2.27 -24.28
CA GLY A 65 -25.36 -2.51 -25.66
C GLY A 65 -26.32 -3.71 -25.84
N GLY A 66 -26.74 -4.38 -24.77
CA GLY A 66 -27.72 -5.47 -24.83
C GLY A 66 -27.14 -6.80 -25.30
N LEU A 67 -25.89 -7.10 -24.93
CA LEU A 67 -25.26 -8.38 -25.21
C LEU A 67 -25.99 -9.51 -24.48
N GLN A 68 -26.22 -10.61 -25.20
CA GLN A 68 -26.78 -11.81 -24.61
C GLN A 68 -25.63 -12.65 -24.04
N GLU A 69 -25.59 -12.76 -22.70
CA GLU A 69 -24.59 -13.55 -21.97
C GLU A 69 -24.74 -15.04 -22.32
N ASP A 70 -23.66 -15.64 -22.83
CA ASP A 70 -23.50 -17.09 -22.97
C ASP A 70 -22.85 -17.70 -21.72
N ALA A 71 -23.02 -19.00 -21.52
CA ALA A 71 -22.52 -19.69 -20.32
C ALA A 71 -21.00 -19.56 -20.13
N GLU A 72 -20.25 -19.47 -21.22
CA GLU A 72 -18.79 -19.30 -21.20
C GLU A 72 -18.38 -17.93 -20.64
N THR A 73 -19.09 -16.89 -21.06
CA THR A 73 -18.78 -15.50 -20.74
C THR A 73 -19.23 -15.13 -19.32
N TYR A 74 -20.32 -15.73 -18.86
CA TYR A 74 -20.68 -15.78 -17.43
C TYR A 74 -19.61 -16.47 -16.57
N GLY A 75 -19.03 -17.57 -17.06
CA GLY A 75 -17.93 -18.28 -16.39
C GLY A 75 -16.69 -17.41 -16.22
N LEU A 76 -16.29 -16.68 -17.27
CA LEU A 76 -15.18 -15.72 -17.23
C LEU A 76 -15.44 -14.58 -16.23
N LEU A 77 -16.64 -14.01 -16.23
CA LEU A 77 -17.02 -12.98 -15.26
C LEU A 77 -16.93 -13.46 -13.81
N ALA A 78 -17.38 -14.69 -13.55
CA ALA A 78 -17.28 -15.28 -12.22
C ALA A 78 -15.81 -15.46 -11.79
N GLU A 79 -14.94 -15.88 -12.72
CA GLU A 79 -13.50 -16.01 -12.47
C GLU A 79 -12.85 -14.66 -12.17
N ILE A 80 -13.11 -13.63 -12.98
CA ILE A 80 -12.59 -12.27 -12.78
C ILE A 80 -13.03 -11.72 -11.42
N ARG A 81 -14.31 -11.87 -11.06
CA ARG A 81 -14.82 -11.47 -9.73
C ARG A 81 -14.09 -12.19 -8.61
N GLY A 82 -13.84 -13.50 -8.74
CA GLY A 82 -13.05 -14.27 -7.79
C GLY A 82 -11.64 -13.72 -7.62
N LYS A 83 -10.95 -13.41 -8.73
CA LYS A 83 -9.59 -12.83 -8.72
C LYS A 83 -9.55 -11.43 -8.12
N LEU A 84 -10.54 -10.58 -8.40
CA LEU A 84 -10.67 -9.25 -7.78
C LEU A 84 -10.85 -9.35 -6.26
N VAL A 85 -11.69 -10.28 -5.79
CA VAL A 85 -11.84 -10.53 -4.34
C VAL A 85 -10.52 -10.99 -3.73
N LYS A 86 -9.79 -11.89 -4.39
CA LYS A 86 -8.47 -12.35 -3.95
C LYS A 86 -7.48 -11.18 -3.86
N SER A 87 -7.40 -10.37 -4.91
CA SER A 87 -6.53 -9.19 -4.98
C SER A 87 -6.81 -8.21 -3.83
N ARG A 88 -8.09 -7.96 -3.52
CA ARG A 88 -8.51 -7.14 -2.38
C ARG A 88 -8.06 -7.71 -1.05
N ILE A 89 -8.17 -9.03 -0.87
CA ILE A 89 -7.74 -9.71 0.36
C ILE A 89 -6.22 -9.60 0.53
N GLU A 90 -5.45 -9.81 -0.54
CA GLU A 90 -3.98 -9.70 -0.49
C GLU A 90 -3.53 -8.28 -0.16
N ASN A 91 -4.11 -7.27 -0.81
CA ASN A 91 -3.83 -5.86 -0.49
C ASN A 91 -4.14 -5.52 0.96
N LYS A 92 -5.28 -5.99 1.47
CA LYS A 92 -5.65 -5.78 2.87
C LYS A 92 -4.64 -6.44 3.81
N ALA A 93 -4.29 -7.69 3.57
CA ALA A 93 -3.35 -8.42 4.41
C ALA A 93 -1.97 -7.74 4.45
N LEU A 94 -1.50 -7.23 3.31
CA LEU A 94 -0.24 -6.51 3.26
C LEU A 94 -0.31 -5.15 3.98
N ALA A 95 -1.39 -4.39 3.79
CA ALA A 95 -1.60 -3.13 4.49
C ALA A 95 -1.63 -3.33 6.01
N ASP A 96 -2.33 -4.36 6.49
CA ASP A 96 -2.39 -4.74 7.89
C ASP A 96 -0.98 -5.10 8.42
N TYR A 97 -0.19 -5.87 7.66
CA TYR A 97 1.20 -6.19 8.01
C TYR A 97 2.08 -4.95 8.15
N ILE A 98 2.00 -4.01 7.21
CA ILE A 98 2.78 -2.77 7.22
C ILE A 98 2.39 -1.93 8.45
N SER A 99 1.09 -1.80 8.75
CA SER A 99 0.62 -1.05 9.90
C SER A 99 1.15 -1.62 11.21
N ILE A 100 1.00 -2.94 11.42
CA ILE A 100 1.47 -3.63 12.62
C ILE A 100 2.98 -3.48 12.78
N THR A 101 3.74 -3.68 11.70
CA THR A 101 5.20 -3.59 11.73
C THR A 101 5.66 -2.17 12.07
N ARG A 102 5.02 -1.15 11.48
CA ARG A 102 5.31 0.25 11.78
C ARG A 102 5.04 0.59 13.24
N GLU A 103 3.90 0.16 13.78
CA GLU A 103 3.54 0.38 15.18
C GLU A 103 4.50 -0.31 16.14
N PHE A 104 4.89 -1.54 15.86
CA PHE A 104 5.87 -2.28 16.65
C PHE A 104 7.23 -1.59 16.69
N VAL A 105 7.79 -1.23 15.53
CA VAL A 105 9.08 -0.54 15.44
C VAL A 105 9.02 0.81 16.15
N LYS A 106 7.94 1.57 15.96
CA LYS A 106 7.73 2.84 16.67
C LYS A 106 7.70 2.62 18.18
N GLY A 107 6.96 1.62 18.67
CA GLY A 107 6.90 1.30 20.09
C GLY A 107 8.26 0.92 20.69
N ILE A 108 9.08 0.16 19.95
CA ILE A 108 10.45 -0.14 20.35
C ILE A 108 11.28 1.15 20.42
N ILE A 109 11.25 2.00 19.40
CA ILE A 109 12.03 3.24 19.38
C ILE A 109 11.61 4.15 20.54
N ASP A 110 10.30 4.32 20.76
CA ASP A 110 9.77 5.16 21.85
C ASP A 110 10.14 4.62 23.24
N THR A 111 10.27 3.30 23.40
CA THR A 111 10.64 2.65 24.66
C THR A 111 12.16 2.60 24.87
N ALA A 112 12.91 2.30 23.81
CA ALA A 112 14.35 2.10 23.84
C ALA A 112 15.14 3.41 23.80
N VAL A 113 14.51 4.53 23.41
CA VAL A 113 15.09 5.87 23.48
C VAL A 113 14.53 6.60 24.71
N PRO A 114 15.19 6.57 25.87
CA PRO A 114 14.70 7.21 27.09
C PRO A 114 14.78 8.75 27.04
N GLN A 115 15.29 9.30 25.94
CA GLN A 115 15.71 10.71 25.80
C GLN A 115 15.05 11.39 24.59
N SER A 116 13.74 11.24 24.43
CA SER A 116 12.98 12.08 23.47
C SER A 116 13.07 13.58 23.77
N ARG A 117 13.55 13.97 24.96
CA ARG A 117 14.00 15.33 25.31
C ARG A 117 15.43 15.28 25.82
N ASN A 118 16.31 16.13 25.27
CA ASN A 118 17.68 16.34 25.76
C ASN A 118 17.63 16.64 27.26
N ARG A 119 18.04 15.66 28.08
CA ARG A 119 18.32 15.92 29.50
C ARG A 119 19.66 16.63 29.57
N LEU A 120 19.69 17.83 30.13
CA LEU A 120 20.95 18.50 30.44
C LEU A 120 21.59 17.73 31.61
N TYR A 121 22.84 17.33 31.43
CA TYR A 121 23.62 16.70 32.48
C TYR A 121 24.68 17.69 32.96
N SER A 122 24.89 17.74 34.27
CA SER A 122 26.00 18.49 34.83
C SER A 122 27.33 17.82 34.48
N ARG A 123 28.43 18.54 34.71
CA ARG A 123 29.80 18.00 34.57
C ARG A 123 30.05 16.73 35.40
N ASN A 124 29.28 16.52 36.47
CA ASN A 124 29.39 15.35 37.35
C ASN A 124 28.33 14.27 37.05
N GLY A 125 27.56 14.42 35.97
CA GLY A 125 26.64 13.38 35.48
C GLY A 125 25.24 13.35 36.11
N TYR A 126 24.88 14.31 36.97
CA TYR A 126 23.50 14.43 37.48
C TYR A 126 22.61 15.22 36.51
N VAL A 127 21.31 14.89 36.47
CA VAL A 127 20.32 15.56 35.61
C VAL A 127 20.06 16.98 36.12
N VAL A 128 20.17 17.97 35.22
CA VAL A 128 19.93 19.40 35.48
C VAL A 128 18.66 19.81 34.76
N GLN A 129 17.72 20.43 35.48
CA GLN A 129 16.57 21.06 34.86
C GLN A 129 17.01 22.36 34.17
N PRO A 130 16.56 22.65 32.94
CA PRO A 130 16.81 23.95 32.31
C PRO A 130 16.12 25.02 33.15
N GLN A 131 16.89 25.76 33.95
CA GLN A 131 16.39 26.94 34.64
C GLN A 131 16.34 28.10 33.63
N PRO A 132 15.29 28.94 33.66
CA PRO A 132 15.28 30.17 32.87
C PRO A 132 16.47 31.05 33.29
N GLU A 133 17.20 31.61 32.33
CA GLU A 133 18.24 32.59 32.61
C GLU A 133 17.60 33.78 33.32
N SER A 134 17.95 33.97 34.60
CA SER A 134 17.57 35.17 35.33
C SER A 134 18.39 36.35 34.80
N VAL A 135 17.81 37.10 33.86
CA VAL A 135 18.38 38.35 33.39
C VAL A 135 18.06 39.42 34.43
N VAL A 136 18.97 39.64 35.37
CA VAL A 136 18.88 40.80 36.27
C VAL A 136 19.36 42.02 35.49
N VAL A 137 18.44 42.88 35.07
CA VAL A 137 18.76 44.17 34.46
C VAL A 137 19.38 45.06 35.53
N ASN A 138 20.68 45.36 35.38
CA ASN A 138 21.38 46.28 36.26
C ASN A 138 20.90 47.71 35.95
N THR A 139 20.16 48.32 36.88
CA THR A 139 19.53 49.65 36.70
C THR A 139 20.32 50.79 37.34
N LEU A 140 21.58 50.54 37.74
CA LEU A 140 22.44 51.59 38.30
C LEU A 140 23.10 52.39 37.17
N PHE A 141 22.49 53.54 36.89
CA PHE A 141 23.12 54.73 36.31
C PHE A 141 23.91 55.49 37.38
#